data_AF-A0A920GB27-F1
#
_entry.id   AF-A0A920GB27-F1
#
_cell.length_a   1.000
_cell.length_b   1.000
_cell.length_c   1.000
_cell.angle_alpha   90.00
_cell.angle_beta   90.00
_cell.angle_gamma   90.00
#
_symmetry.space_group_name_H-M   'P 1'
#
loop_
_entity.id
_entity.type
_entity.pdbx_description
1 polymer ?
#
loop_
_entity_poly.entity_id
_entity_poly.type
_entity_poly.pdbx_seq_one_letter_code
_entity_poly.pdbx_strand_id
1 'polypeptide(L)'
;MIDSATCLILPQSEPGAQLRKILEASGQSFGTTKPIFEVNKNHKLLKKLTDLKGKQFNSFVDFLYDYALIAEGGSPKDPAKYLRQLDKYLS
;
A
#
# COMPACT_ATOMS: atom_id res chain seq x y z
N MET A 1 8.92 12.84 -4.41
CA MET A 1 7.90 11.76 -4.38
C MET A 1 7.07 11.95 -5.63
N ILE A 2 7.32 11.13 -6.65
CA ILE A 2 6.80 11.34 -8.01
C ILE A 2 5.51 10.49 -8.13
N ASP A 3 4.40 11.17 -8.38
CA ASP A 3 3.07 10.72 -8.81
C ASP A 3 2.22 9.76 -7.95
N SER A 4 2.77 8.93 -7.06
CA SER A 4 1.92 8.02 -6.25
C SER A 4 1.27 8.69 -5.03
N ALA A 5 0.03 8.30 -4.75
CA ALA A 5 -0.71 8.69 -3.55
C ALA A 5 -0.13 8.07 -2.27
N THR A 6 0.29 6.81 -2.37
CA THR A 6 0.77 5.99 -1.25
C THR A 6 1.88 5.05 -1.70
N CYS A 7 2.74 4.64 -0.77
CA CYS A 7 3.84 3.70 -1.03
C CYS A 7 4.08 2.82 0.20
N LEU A 8 4.49 1.57 -0.02
CA LEU A 8 4.92 0.67 1.05
C LEU A 8 6.43 0.55 1.00
N ILE A 9 7.11 1.03 2.04
CA ILE A 9 8.56 0.93 2.16
C ILE A 9 8.93 -0.05 3.28
N LEU A 10 10.06 -0.73 3.12
CA LEU A 10 10.66 -1.50 4.20
C LEU A 10 11.46 -0.56 5.11
N PRO A 11 11.59 -0.87 6.41
CA PRO A 11 12.50 -0.15 7.30
C PRO A 11 13.92 -0.14 6.73
N GLN A 12 14.66 0.97 6.89
CA GLN A 12 16.03 1.07 6.34
C GLN A 12 17.02 0.05 6.92
N SER A 13 16.72 -0.51 8.09
CA SER A 13 17.50 -1.59 8.70
C SER A 13 17.32 -2.94 8.00
N GLU A 14 16.42 -3.04 7.03
CA GLU A 14 16.10 -4.28 6.34
C GLU A 14 16.52 -4.28 4.87
N PRO A 15 16.87 -5.47 4.31
CA PRO A 15 17.12 -5.59 2.88
C PRO A 15 15.89 -5.14 2.10
N GLY A 16 16.08 -4.28 1.10
CA GLY A 16 15.01 -3.88 0.18
C GLY A 16 14.33 -5.10 -0.47
N ALA A 17 13.09 -4.94 -0.95
CA ALA A 17 12.26 -6.05 -1.43
C ALA A 17 12.95 -6.94 -2.49
N GLN A 18 13.78 -6.34 -3.33
CA GLN A 18 14.51 -7.04 -4.38
C GLN A 18 15.70 -7.85 -3.85
N LEU A 19 16.49 -7.28 -2.93
CA LEU A 19 17.57 -7.99 -2.26
C LEU A 19 17.03 -9.14 -1.40
N ARG A 20 15.89 -8.92 -0.74
CA ARG A 20 15.21 -9.96 0.04
C ARG A 20 14.84 -11.17 -0.81
N LYS A 21 14.26 -10.97 -2.00
CA LYS A 21 13.95 -12.08 -2.93
C LYS A 21 15.19 -12.90 -3.30
N ILE A 22 16.33 -12.24 -3.52
CA ILE A 22 17.61 -12.90 -3.83
C ILE A 22 18.10 -13.72 -2.62
N LEU A 23 18.04 -13.15 -1.42
CA LEU A 23 18.49 -13.81 -0.19
C LEU A 23 17.57 -14.98 0.20
N GLU A 24 16.26 -14.85 0.01
CA GLU A 24 15.28 -15.93 0.18
C GLU A 24 15.53 -17.08 -0.81
N ALA A 25 15.79 -16.77 -2.08
CA ALA A 25 16.18 -17.77 -3.09
C ALA A 25 17.52 -18.47 -2.75
N SER A 26 18.37 -17.82 -1.96
CA SER A 26 19.64 -18.37 -1.48
C SER A 26 19.50 -19.16 -0.17
N GLY A 27 18.28 -19.36 0.34
CA GLY A 27 17.98 -20.15 1.53
C GLY A 27 18.00 -19.37 2.84
N GLN A 28 18.15 -18.03 2.83
CA GLN A 28 17.95 -17.22 4.03
C GLN A 28 16.46 -17.00 4.29
N SER A 29 15.99 -17.30 5.51
CA SER A 29 14.64 -16.95 5.92
C SER A 29 14.62 -15.58 6.60
N PHE A 30 13.72 -14.72 6.14
CA PHE A 30 13.42 -13.46 6.79
C PHE A 30 12.04 -13.58 7.43
N GLY A 31 11.91 -13.16 8.69
CA GLY A 31 10.62 -13.15 9.39
C GLY A 31 9.61 -12.21 8.73
N THR A 32 8.38 -12.18 9.25
CA THR A 32 7.37 -11.24 8.76
C THR A 32 7.75 -9.81 9.11
N THR A 33 8.13 -9.04 8.09
CA THR A 33 8.38 -7.61 8.23
C THR A 33 7.09 -6.84 8.06
N LYS A 34 6.82 -5.89 8.96
CA LYS A 34 5.72 -4.94 8.79
C LYS A 34 6.22 -3.77 7.92
N PRO A 35 5.66 -3.58 6.71
CA PRO A 35 6.03 -2.43 5.89
C PRO A 35 5.54 -1.12 6.54
N ILE A 36 6.25 -0.04 6.24
CA ILE A 36 5.85 1.33 6.57
C ILE A 36 4.96 1.82 5.44
N PHE A 37 3.74 2.25 5.79
CA PHE A 37 2.79 2.83 4.85
C PHE A 37 2.96 4.34 4.79
N GLU A 38 3.55 4.83 3.71
CA GLU A 38 3.76 6.26 3.49
C GLU A 38 2.62 6.87 2.68
N VAL A 39 2.24 8.09 3.04
CA VAL A 39 1.15 8.84 2.41
C VAL A 39 1.64 10.18 1.87
N ASN A 40 1.29 10.49 0.62
CA ASN A 40 1.59 11.77 -0.01
C ASN A 40 0.47 12.77 0.24
N LYS A 41 0.64 13.66 1.23
CA LYS A 41 -0.35 14.69 1.59
C LYS A 41 -0.72 15.63 0.43
N ASN A 42 0.15 15.77 -0.57
CA ASN A 42 -0.08 16.65 -1.71
C ASN A 42 -0.90 15.98 -2.82
N HIS A 43 -1.12 14.66 -2.76
CA HIS A 43 -1.83 13.93 -3.80
C HIS A 43 -3.35 14.12 -3.69
N LYS A 44 -4.04 14.26 -4.83
CA LYS A 44 -5.49 14.53 -4.89
C LYS A 44 -6.33 13.48 -4.15
N LEU A 45 -5.91 12.21 -4.17
CA LEU A 45 -6.59 11.14 -3.43
C LEU A 45 -6.53 11.32 -1.91
N LEU A 46 -5.43 11.85 -1.37
CA LEU A 46 -5.32 12.10 0.07
C LEU A 46 -6.19 13.28 0.52
N LYS A 47 -6.54 14.20 -0.37
CA LYS A 47 -7.51 15.26 -0.05
C LYS A 47 -8.90 14.67 0.24
N LYS A 48 -9.31 13.60 -0.44
CA LYS A 48 -10.60 12.95 -0.14
C LYS A 48 -10.67 12.39 1.29
N LEU A 49 -9.53 12.06 1.92
CA LEU A 49 -9.53 11.57 3.31
C LEU A 49 -9.98 12.62 4.33
N THR A 50 -9.72 13.91 4.09
CA THR A 50 -10.05 14.95 5.07
C THR A 50 -11.55 15.10 5.29
N ASP A 51 -12.34 14.71 4.29
CA ASP A 51 -13.79 14.88 4.29
C ASP A 51 -14.51 13.62 4.80
N LEU A 52 -13.81 12.48 4.90
CA LEU A 52 -14.36 11.20 5.33
C LEU A 52 -14.26 11.01 6.85
N LYS A 53 -15.25 10.34 7.44
CA LYS A 53 -15.29 10.03 8.87
C LYS A 53 -15.72 8.59 9.14
N GLY A 54 -15.34 8.09 10.32
CA GLY A 54 -15.78 6.77 10.82
C GLY A 54 -15.50 5.63 9.84
N LYS A 55 -16.53 4.82 9.56
CA LYS A 55 -16.40 3.63 8.69
C LYS A 55 -15.95 3.96 7.26
N GLN A 56 -16.35 5.12 6.74
CA GLN A 56 -15.99 5.53 5.38
C GLN A 56 -14.50 5.89 5.30
N PHE A 57 -13.97 6.56 6.33
CA PHE A 57 -12.54 6.83 6.46
C PHE A 57 -11.75 5.52 6.48
N ASN A 58 -12.12 4.58 7.36
CA ASN A 58 -11.43 3.29 7.47
C ASN A 58 -11.45 2.52 6.13
N SER A 59 -12.62 2.50 5.46
CA SER A 59 -12.77 1.82 4.17
C SER A 59 -11.89 2.43 3.07
N PHE A 60 -11.67 3.75 3.11
CA PHE A 60 -10.83 4.44 2.14
C PHE A 60 -9.33 4.29 2.46
N VAL A 61 -8.95 4.22 3.74
CA VAL A 61 -7.58 3.86 4.14
C VAL A 61 -7.25 2.43 3.71
N ASP A 62 -8.15 1.47 3.89
CA ASP A 62 -7.98 0.10 3.39
C ASP A 62 -7.73 0.10 1.87
N PHE A 63 -8.53 0.85 1.12
CA PHE A 63 -8.39 0.99 -0.32
C PHE A 63 -7.02 1.57 -0.73
N LEU A 64 -6.54 2.61 -0.03
CA LEU A 64 -5.23 3.21 -0.30
C LEU A 64 -4.07 2.28 0.06
N TYR A 65 -4.24 1.41 1.04
CA TYR A 65 -3.28 0.38 1.38
C TYR A 65 -3.20 -0.68 0.28
N ASP A 66 -4.35 -1.18 -0.17
CA ASP A 66 -4.42 -2.13 -1.30
C ASP A 66 -3.84 -1.52 -2.58
N TYR A 67 -4.08 -0.23 -2.82
CA TYR A 67 -3.46 0.52 -3.92
C TYR A 67 -1.93 0.50 -3.84
N ALA A 68 -1.34 0.79 -2.68
CA ALA A 68 0.11 0.75 -2.49
C ALA A 68 0.66 -0.69 -2.63
N LEU A 69 -0.08 -1.67 -2.13
CA LEU A 69 0.31 -3.08 -2.25
C LEU A 69 0.40 -3.53 -3.70
N ILE A 70 -0.57 -3.15 -4.54
CA ILE A 70 -0.54 -3.45 -5.97
C ILE A 70 0.61 -2.73 -6.66
N ALA A 71 0.87 -1.46 -6.31
CA ALA A 71 1.96 -0.67 -6.90
C ALA A 71 3.34 -1.31 -6.66
N GLU A 72 3.53 -1.96 -5.50
CA GLU A 72 4.75 -2.72 -5.17
C GLU A 72 4.75 -4.16 -5.73
N GLY A 73 3.80 -4.50 -6.60
CA GLY A 73 3.69 -5.83 -7.23
C GLY A 73 3.09 -6.91 -6.32
N GLY A 74 2.46 -6.51 -5.21
CA GLY A 74 1.70 -7.40 -4.34
C GLY A 74 0.26 -7.63 -4.83
N SER A 75 -0.49 -8.45 -4.11
CA SER A 75 -1.90 -8.72 -4.38
C SER A 75 -2.74 -8.49 -3.12
N PRO A 76 -3.83 -7.71 -3.18
CA PRO A 76 -4.77 -7.55 -2.08
C PRO A 76 -5.34 -8.89 -1.63
N LYS A 77 -5.72 -8.99 -0.35
CA LYS A 77 -6.40 -10.19 0.17
C LYS A 77 -7.75 -10.44 -0.49
N ASP A 78 -8.43 -9.37 -0.88
CA ASP A 78 -9.72 -9.42 -1.58
C ASP A 78 -9.67 -8.48 -2.80
N PRO A 79 -9.17 -8.95 -3.95
CA PRO A 79 -9.11 -8.15 -5.17
C PRO A 79 -10.49 -7.66 -5.65
N ALA A 80 -11.55 -8.43 -5.39
CA ALA A 80 -12.91 -8.05 -5.79
C ALA A 80 -13.43 -6.87 -4.96
N LYS A 81 -13.15 -6.85 -3.64
CA LYS A 81 -13.42 -5.68 -2.78
C LYS A 81 -12.66 -4.47 -3.29
N TYR A 82 -11.37 -4.61 -3.61
CA TYR A 82 -10.56 -3.52 -4.15
C TYR A 82 -11.16 -2.92 -5.42
N LEU A 83 -11.53 -3.75 -6.40
CA LEU A 83 -12.12 -3.27 -7.66
C LEU A 83 -13.43 -2.50 -7.43
N ARG A 84 -14.32 -3.00 -6.55
CA ARG A 84 -15.55 -2.28 -6.19
C ARG A 84 -15.26 -0.92 -5.53
N GLN A 85 -14.21 -0.84 -4.73
CA GLN A 85 -13.78 0.41 -4.10
C GLN A 85 -13.14 1.36 -5.13
N LEU A 86 -12.37 0.82 -6.07
CA LEU A 86 -11.79 1.55 -7.19
C LEU A 86 -12.90 2.25 -7.99
N ASP A 87 -13.92 1.49 -8.41
CA ASP A 87 -15.08 2.03 -9.12
C ASP A 87 -15.80 3.11 -8.30
N LYS A 88 -15.95 2.89 -6.99
CA LYS A 88 -16.61 3.84 -6.09
C LYS A 88 -15.84 5.15 -5.91
N TYR A 89 -14.51 5.11 -5.92
CA TYR A 89 -13.67 6.25 -5.50
C TYR A 89 -12.97 6.98 -6.65
N LEU A 90 -12.80 6.32 -7.80
CA LEU A 90 -12.17 6.88 -9.00
C LEU A 90 -13.13 7.20 -10.15
N SER A 91 -14.39 6.73 -10.08
CA SER A 91 -15.48 7.29 -10.90
C SER A 91 -15.88 8.68 -10.41
#